data_AF-W9WSR4-F1
#
_entry.id   AF-W9WSR4-F1
#
_cell.length_a   1.000
_cell.length_b   1.000
_cell.length_c   1.000
_cell.angle_alpha   90.00
_cell.angle_beta   90.00
_cell.angle_gamma   90.00
#
_symmetry.space_group_name_H-M   'P 1'
#
loop_
_entity.id
_entity.type
_entity.pdbx_description
1 polymer ?
#
loop_
_entity_poly.entity_id
_entity_poly.type
_entity_poly.pdbx_seq_one_letter_code
_entity_poly.pdbx_strand_id
1 'polypeptide(L)'
;MAPVAAVLCGKQPHLTEFMIKNLLPKIEVVHVCNSADTAVSEIPALLKGEITPPSSGLGTNAEGSGRSDISLIIVGGGFSPQDVQAIKSAADAVKPVALFCADTSKTPAGAGPPPPEMIKKRMMAGIEKEEKGEGEWAPGMYMY
;
A
#
# COMPACT_ATOMS: atom_id res chain seq x y z
N MET A 1 -6.08 -15.19 13.58
CA MET A 1 -5.17 -14.06 13.28
C MET A 1 -5.98 -12.99 12.56
N ALA A 2 -5.83 -11.73 12.96
CA ALA A 2 -6.47 -10.61 12.27
C ALA A 2 -5.72 -10.30 10.98
N PRO A 3 -6.38 -9.79 9.92
CA PRO A 3 -5.69 -9.36 8.71
C PRO A 3 -4.71 -8.23 9.02
N VAL A 4 -3.58 -8.19 8.31
CA VAL A 4 -2.63 -7.09 8.40
C VAL A 4 -3.24 -5.83 7.80
N ALA A 5 -3.25 -4.72 8.53
CA ALA A 5 -3.71 -3.44 8.00
C ALA A 5 -2.63 -2.83 7.09
N ALA A 6 -3.03 -2.52 5.85
CA ALA A 6 -2.15 -1.94 4.85
C ALA A 6 -2.74 -0.68 4.21
N VAL A 7 -1.87 0.25 3.85
CA VAL A 7 -2.20 1.39 2.99
C VAL A 7 -1.88 1.03 1.55
N LEU A 8 -2.78 1.33 0.62
CA LEU A 8 -2.61 1.08 -0.81
C LEU A 8 -2.57 2.39 -1.59
N CYS A 9 -1.44 2.70 -2.21
CA CYS A 9 -1.30 3.84 -3.12
C CYS A 9 -1.53 3.38 -4.56
N GLY A 10 -2.63 3.81 -5.17
CA GLY A 10 -3.01 3.39 -6.52
C GLY A 10 -3.77 4.49 -7.27
N LYS A 11 -3.26 4.89 -8.45
CA LYS A 11 -3.88 5.93 -9.28
C LYS A 11 -5.18 5.46 -9.97
N GLN A 12 -5.38 4.14 -10.11
CA GLN A 12 -6.53 3.56 -10.78
C GLN A 12 -7.54 3.00 -9.77
N PRO A 13 -8.75 3.58 -9.63
CA PRO A 13 -9.73 3.14 -8.64
C PRO A 13 -10.19 1.69 -8.85
N HIS A 14 -10.39 1.28 -10.10
CA HIS A 14 -10.78 -0.09 -10.42
C HIS A 14 -9.74 -1.13 -9.98
N LEU A 15 -8.44 -0.78 -10.04
CA LEU A 15 -7.36 -1.65 -9.57
C LEU A 15 -7.32 -1.70 -8.03
N THR A 16 -7.51 -0.56 -7.36
CA THR A 16 -7.51 -0.51 -5.90
C THR A 16 -8.72 -1.23 -5.31
N GLU A 17 -9.91 -1.10 -5.89
CA GLU A 17 -11.09 -1.88 -5.54
C GLU A 17 -10.88 -3.39 -5.71
N PHE A 18 -10.25 -3.78 -6.83
CA PHE A 18 -9.89 -5.18 -7.06
C PHE A 18 -8.99 -5.69 -5.93
N MET A 19 -7.94 -4.94 -5.58
CA MET A 19 -7.01 -5.29 -4.51
C MET A 19 -7.70 -5.38 -3.16
N ILE A 20 -8.51 -4.40 -2.76
CA ILE A 20 -9.26 -4.40 -1.49
C ILE A 20 -10.02 -5.72 -1.30
N LYS A 21 -10.74 -6.16 -2.34
CA LYS A 21 -11.54 -7.40 -2.30
C LYS A 21 -10.69 -8.67 -2.33
N ASN A 22 -9.53 -8.62 -2.97
CA ASN A 22 -8.73 -9.80 -3.27
C ASN A 22 -7.59 -10.09 -2.30
N LEU A 23 -7.22 -9.11 -1.47
CA LEU A 23 -6.12 -9.24 -0.51
C LEU A 23 -6.54 -9.83 0.84
N LEU A 24 -7.84 -9.77 1.13
CA LEU A 24 -8.44 -10.51 2.22
C LEU A 24 -8.34 -12.03 1.96
N PRO A 25 -8.21 -12.86 3.01
CA PRO A 25 -8.19 -12.49 4.42
C PRO A 25 -6.79 -12.16 4.99
N LYS A 26 -5.72 -12.15 4.17
CA LYS A 26 -4.35 -11.93 4.66
C LYS A 26 -4.07 -10.46 4.98
N ILE A 27 -4.43 -9.57 4.05
CA ILE A 27 -4.16 -8.14 4.13
C ILE A 27 -5.48 -7.40 3.96
N GLU A 28 -5.75 -6.48 4.87
CA GLU A 28 -6.88 -5.56 4.82
C GLU A 28 -6.38 -4.20 4.39
N VAL A 29 -6.86 -3.72 3.25
CA VAL A 29 -6.56 -2.37 2.76
C VAL A 29 -7.45 -1.39 3.50
N VAL A 30 -6.87 -0.69 4.46
CA VAL A 30 -7.64 0.23 5.31
C VAL A 30 -7.73 1.61 4.68
N HIS A 31 -6.72 2.00 3.91
CA HIS A 31 -6.63 3.34 3.34
C HIS A 31 -6.08 3.32 1.93
N VAL A 32 -6.69 4.10 1.04
CA VAL A 32 -6.25 4.22 -0.35
C VAL A 32 -5.85 5.65 -0.68
N CYS A 33 -4.67 5.83 -1.27
CA CYS A 33 -4.18 7.11 -1.75
C CYS A 33 -4.03 7.11 -3.28
N ASN A 34 -4.75 8.00 -3.96
CA ASN A 34 -4.68 8.12 -5.42
C ASN A 34 -3.51 8.98 -5.91
N SER A 35 -2.83 9.72 -5.03
CA SER A 35 -1.71 10.61 -5.36
C SER A 35 -0.63 10.59 -4.29
N ALA A 36 0.60 10.94 -4.68
CA ALA A 36 1.75 10.93 -3.78
C ALA A 36 1.63 12.00 -2.70
N ASP A 37 1.12 13.17 -3.06
CA ASP A 37 0.90 14.30 -2.15
C ASP A 37 -0.06 13.94 -1.00
N THR A 38 -1.22 13.36 -1.35
CA THR A 38 -2.16 12.80 -0.39
C THR A 38 -1.53 11.68 0.45
N ALA A 39 -0.72 10.81 -0.16
CA ALA A 39 -0.05 9.73 0.57
C ALA A 39 0.94 10.28 1.61
N VAL A 40 1.75 11.27 1.24
CA VAL A 40 2.72 11.93 2.14
C VAL A 40 2.04 12.65 3.30
N SER A 41 0.82 13.14 3.13
CA SER A 41 0.07 13.81 4.21
C SER A 41 -0.77 12.83 5.06
N GLU A 42 -1.43 11.86 4.43
CA GLU A 42 -2.40 10.97 5.09
C GLU A 42 -1.72 9.77 5.78
N ILE A 43 -0.69 9.16 5.16
CA ILE A 43 0.04 8.03 5.75
C ILE A 43 0.62 8.35 7.13
N PRO A 44 1.37 9.45 7.33
CA PRO A 44 1.90 9.76 8.65
C PRO A 44 0.81 10.03 9.69
N ALA A 45 -0.35 10.59 9.31
CA ALA A 45 -1.48 10.77 10.22
C ALA A 45 -2.05 9.40 10.67
N LEU A 46 -2.25 8.48 9.73
CA LEU A 46 -2.69 7.11 10.05
C LEU A 46 -1.70 6.38 10.95
N LEU A 47 -0.40 6.50 10.67
CA LEU A 47 0.66 5.89 11.48
C LEU A 47 0.74 6.46 12.90
N LYS A 48 0.28 7.71 13.12
CA LYS A 48 0.13 8.31 14.46
C LYS A 48 -1.08 7.80 15.24
N GLY A 49 -1.97 7.04 14.59
CA GLY A 49 -3.23 6.61 15.19
C GLY A 49 -4.44 7.47 14.80
N GLU A 50 -4.28 8.46 13.91
CA GLU A 50 -5.38 9.32 13.48
C GLU A 50 -6.18 8.62 12.37
N ILE A 51 -7.41 8.20 12.66
CA ILE A 51 -8.30 7.59 11.67
C ILE A 51 -8.88 8.71 10.81
N THR A 52 -8.26 8.95 9.66
CA THR A 52 -8.75 9.92 8.67
C THR A 52 -9.42 9.20 7.51
N PRO A 53 -10.53 9.73 6.98
CA PRO A 53 -11.13 9.18 5.78
C PRO A 53 -10.18 9.41 4.59
N PRO A 54 -9.91 8.38 3.77
CA PRO A 54 -9.09 8.52 2.57
C PRO A 54 -9.71 9.52 1.61
N SER A 55 -8.89 10.44 1.09
CA SER A 55 -9.32 11.36 0.03
C SER A 55 -9.88 10.64 -1.20
N SER A 56 -9.45 9.39 -1.40
CA SER A 56 -9.90 8.52 -2.48
C SER A 56 -11.30 7.92 -2.25
N GLY A 57 -11.83 7.98 -1.03
CA GLY A 57 -13.10 7.34 -0.64
C GLY A 57 -13.07 5.80 -0.63
N LEU A 58 -11.88 5.20 -0.72
CA LEU A 58 -11.68 3.75 -0.84
C LEU A 58 -10.84 3.20 0.33
N GLY A 59 -11.17 2.00 0.78
CA GLY A 59 -10.57 1.35 1.94
C GLY A 59 -11.56 1.23 3.11
N THR A 60 -11.24 0.43 4.12
CA THR A 60 -12.14 0.25 5.27
C THR A 60 -12.26 1.50 6.14
N ASN A 61 -11.32 2.45 6.06
CA ASN A 61 -11.40 3.75 6.72
C ASN A 61 -12.29 4.76 5.99
N ALA A 62 -12.84 4.44 4.81
CA ALA A 62 -13.72 5.34 4.06
C ALA A 62 -14.93 5.83 4.88
N GLU A 63 -15.44 5.00 5.80
CA GLU A 63 -16.55 5.36 6.68
C GLU A 63 -16.11 5.89 8.07
N GLY A 64 -14.81 6.16 8.26
CA GLY A 64 -14.27 6.79 9.48
C GLY A 64 -14.22 5.91 10.73
N SER A 65 -14.61 4.63 10.65
CA SER A 65 -14.62 3.67 11.76
C SER A 65 -13.61 2.53 11.60
N GLY A 66 -12.60 2.70 10.76
CA GLY A 66 -11.66 1.63 10.44
C GLY A 66 -10.45 1.57 11.37
N ARG A 67 -9.32 1.04 10.88
CA ARG A 67 -8.13 0.76 11.71
C ARG A 67 -6.99 1.71 11.39
N SER A 68 -6.26 2.10 12.43
CA SER A 68 -5.04 2.91 12.35
C SER A 68 -3.75 2.13 12.60
N ASP A 69 -3.85 0.82 12.86
CA ASP A 69 -2.71 -0.04 13.18
C ASP A 69 -1.97 -0.51 11.91
N ILE A 70 -1.54 0.46 11.09
CA ILE A 70 -0.87 0.21 9.82
C ILE A 70 0.51 -0.41 10.07
N SER A 71 0.75 -1.56 9.44
CA SER A 71 2.06 -2.22 9.45
C SER A 71 2.69 -2.34 8.08
N LEU A 72 1.94 -2.02 7.02
CA LEU A 72 2.34 -2.24 5.63
C LEU A 72 1.91 -1.07 4.74
N ILE A 73 2.79 -0.60 3.87
CA ILE A 73 2.49 0.37 2.82
C ILE A 73 2.73 -0.29 1.47
N ILE A 74 1.76 -0.22 0.57
CA ILE A 74 1.81 -0.79 -0.77
C ILE A 74 1.68 0.35 -1.77
N VAL A 75 2.63 0.44 -2.71
CA VAL A 75 2.63 1.45 -3.77
C VAL A 75 2.57 0.77 -5.13
N GLY A 76 1.59 1.15 -5.95
CA GLY A 76 1.43 0.64 -7.30
C GLY A 76 2.42 1.24 -8.30
N GLY A 77 2.54 0.63 -9.49
CA GLY A 77 3.50 1.04 -10.52
C GLY A 77 3.21 2.36 -11.23
N GLY A 78 2.16 3.08 -10.82
CA GLY A 78 1.81 4.39 -11.38
C GLY A 78 2.57 5.57 -10.74
N PHE A 79 3.40 5.31 -9.73
CA PHE A 79 4.13 6.31 -8.97
C PHE A 79 5.59 6.35 -9.41
N SER A 80 6.17 7.54 -9.49
CA SER A 80 7.59 7.70 -9.81
C SER A 80 8.45 7.27 -8.62
N PRO A 81 9.72 6.88 -8.82
CA PRO A 81 10.61 6.51 -7.71
C PRO A 81 10.78 7.64 -6.69
N GLN A 82 10.71 8.90 -7.14
CA GLN A 82 10.73 10.08 -6.26
C GLN A 82 9.49 10.14 -5.36
N ASP A 83 8.31 9.82 -5.89
CA ASP A 83 7.06 9.76 -5.12
C ASP A 83 7.15 8.66 -4.05
N VAL A 84 7.62 7.47 -4.44
CA VAL A 84 7.79 6.32 -3.52
C VAL A 84 8.74 6.70 -2.38
N GLN A 85 9.85 7.36 -2.70
CA GLN A 85 10.81 7.81 -1.70
C GLN A 85 10.22 8.87 -0.77
N ALA A 86 9.45 9.83 -1.29
CA ALA A 86 8.77 10.83 -0.46
C ALA A 86 7.76 10.18 0.50
N ILE A 87 6.96 9.23 0.00
CA ILE A 87 6.02 8.44 0.82
C ILE A 87 6.76 7.68 1.91
N LYS A 88 7.87 7.01 1.57
CA LYS A 88 8.70 6.31 2.54
C LYS A 88 9.20 7.26 3.62
N SER A 89 9.80 8.38 3.23
CA SER A 89 10.34 9.35 4.17
C SER A 89 9.28 9.93 5.10
N ALA A 90 8.07 10.18 4.59
CA ALA A 90 6.94 10.63 5.40
C ALA A 90 6.51 9.59 6.44
N ALA A 91 6.45 8.32 6.04
CA ALA A 91 6.14 7.22 6.95
C ALA A 91 7.24 7.02 8.01
N ASP A 92 8.50 6.97 7.58
CA ASP A 92 9.70 6.77 8.41
C ASP A 92 9.84 7.85 9.48
N ALA A 93 9.45 9.09 9.17
CA ALA A 93 9.44 10.22 10.10
C ALA A 93 8.47 10.04 11.29
N VAL A 94 7.49 9.14 11.18
CA VAL A 94 6.53 8.82 12.25
C VAL A 94 6.81 7.44 12.83
N LYS A 95 6.72 6.41 11.98
CA LYS A 95 6.89 5.01 12.36
C LYS A 95 7.52 4.27 11.18
N PRO A 96 8.74 3.72 11.33
CA PRO A 96 9.36 2.94 10.27
C PRO A 96 8.55 1.66 10.06
N VAL A 97 7.98 1.51 8.87
CA VAL A 97 7.17 0.35 8.45
C VAL A 97 7.68 -0.21 7.11
N ALA A 98 7.25 -1.42 6.76
CA ALA A 98 7.60 -1.99 5.47
C ALA A 98 6.81 -1.34 4.34
N LEU A 99 7.53 -0.91 3.31
CA LEU A 99 6.97 -0.34 2.09
C LEU A 99 7.26 -1.25 0.92
N PHE A 100 6.22 -1.69 0.22
CA PHE A 100 6.30 -2.51 -0.98
C PHE A 100 5.89 -1.67 -2.18
N CYS A 101 6.79 -1.46 -3.13
CA CYS A 101 6.50 -0.77 -4.38
C CYS A 101 6.57 -1.72 -5.58
N ALA A 102 5.71 -1.51 -6.56
CA ALA A 102 5.73 -2.30 -7.78
C ALA A 102 7.01 -2.04 -8.58
N ASP A 103 7.66 -3.10 -9.05
CA ASP A 103 8.82 -3.00 -9.91
C ASP A 103 8.39 -2.71 -11.35
N THR A 104 8.37 -1.42 -11.71
CA THR A 104 8.04 -0.97 -13.06
C THR A 104 9.09 -1.36 -14.08
N SER A 105 10.33 -1.68 -13.67
CA SER A 105 11.39 -2.16 -14.58
C SER A 105 11.08 -3.55 -15.15
N LYS A 106 10.27 -4.34 -14.44
CA LYS A 106 9.77 -5.64 -14.91
C LYS A 106 8.60 -5.55 -15.89
N THR A 107 8.11 -4.35 -16.19
CA THR A 107 7.03 -4.15 -17.16
C THR A 107 7.64 -3.57 -18.44
N PRO A 108 7.52 -4.24 -19.59
CA PRO A 108 8.12 -3.76 -20.82
C PRO A 108 7.55 -2.37 -21.19
N ALA A 109 8.44 -1.45 -21.53
CA ALA A 109 8.07 -0.09 -21.92
C ALA A 109 7.07 -0.14 -23.10
N GLY A 110 5.89 0.46 -22.91
CA GLY A 110 4.82 0.49 -23.92
C GLY A 110 3.79 -0.64 -23.81
N ALA A 111 4.03 -1.68 -22.99
CA ALA A 111 2.94 -2.53 -22.54
C ALA A 111 2.13 -1.74 -21.50
N GLY A 112 0.82 -1.66 -21.68
CA GLY A 112 -0.06 -1.04 -20.68
C GLY A 112 0.09 -1.69 -19.30
N PRO A 113 -0.55 -1.12 -18.27
CA PRO A 113 -0.49 -1.68 -16.91
C PRO A 113 -0.83 -3.18 -16.95
N PRO A 114 0.00 -4.04 -16.32
CA PRO A 114 -0.23 -5.47 -16.32
C PRO A 114 -1.59 -5.81 -15.68
N PRO A 115 -2.15 -7.00 -15.94
CA PRO A 115 -3.44 -7.39 -15.39
C PRO A 115 -3.44 -7.32 -13.85
N PRO A 116 -4.56 -6.92 -13.23
CA PRO A 116 -4.68 -6.77 -11.77
C PRO A 116 -4.30 -8.06 -11.02
N GLU A 117 -4.64 -9.22 -11.58
CA GLU A 117 -4.28 -10.53 -11.03
C GLU A 117 -2.77 -10.78 -11.01
N MET A 118 -2.06 -10.36 -12.06
CA MET A 118 -0.61 -10.51 -12.13
C MET A 118 0.08 -9.58 -11.12
N ILE A 119 -0.41 -8.34 -10.98
CA ILE A 119 0.09 -7.39 -9.98
C ILE A 119 -0.13 -7.97 -8.58
N LYS A 120 -1.34 -8.44 -8.28
CA LYS A 120 -1.68 -9.09 -6.99
C LYS A 120 -0.72 -10.24 -6.72
N LYS A 121 -0.52 -11.12 -7.70
CA LYS A 121 0.34 -12.30 -7.54
C LYS A 121 1.79 -11.91 -7.24
N ARG A 122 2.35 -10.94 -7.96
CA ARG A 122 3.72 -10.43 -7.71
C ARG A 122 3.82 -9.79 -6.32
N MET A 123 2.86 -8.94 -5.99
CA MET A 123 2.80 -8.24 -4.72
C MET A 123 2.73 -9.20 -3.54
N MET A 124 1.79 -10.16 -3.56
CA MET A 124 1.67 -11.16 -2.52
C MET A 124 2.93 -12.02 -2.42
N ALA A 125 3.49 -12.47 -3.54
CA ALA A 125 4.73 -13.23 -3.52
C ALA A 125 5.91 -12.44 -2.93
N GLY A 126 5.99 -11.13 -3.20
CA GLY A 126 7.01 -10.25 -2.60
C GLY A 126 6.81 -10.06 -1.10
N ILE A 127 5.57 -9.81 -0.69
CA ILE A 127 5.18 -9.66 0.72
C ILE A 127 5.46 -10.96 1.49
N GLU A 128 5.01 -12.10 1.00
CA GLU A 128 5.21 -13.42 1.62
C GLU A 128 6.69 -13.81 1.69
N LYS A 129 7.50 -13.36 0.73
CA LYS A 129 8.95 -13.61 0.71
C LYS A 129 9.69 -12.84 1.81
N GLU A 130 9.28 -11.61 2.08
CA GLU A 130 9.91 -10.74 3.08
C GLU A 130 9.25 -10.86 4.47
N GLU A 131 8.14 -11.59 4.57
CA GLU A 131 7.43 -11.84 5.84
C GLU A 131 8.31 -12.68 6.78
N LYS A 132 8.60 -12.14 7.97
CA LYS A 132 9.43 -12.82 8.98
C LYS A 132 8.61 -13.74 9.91
N GLY A 133 7.29 -13.76 9.75
CA GLY A 133 6.33 -14.50 10.56
C GLY A 133 5.17 -13.61 11.00
N GLU A 134 3.97 -14.18 11.11
CA GLU A 134 2.76 -13.54 11.67
C GLU A 134 2.35 -12.19 11.03
N GLY A 135 2.70 -11.95 9.76
CA GLY A 135 2.43 -10.66 9.12
C GLY A 135 3.32 -9.52 9.62
N GLU A 136 4.54 -9.83 10.05
CA GLU A 136 5.57 -8.87 10.39
C GLU A 136 6.63 -8.79 9.28
N TRP A 137 6.98 -7.55 8.92
CA TRP A 137 8.06 -7.24 7.97
C TRP A 137 9.05 -6.30 8.63
N ALA A 138 10.33 -6.45 8.27
CA ALA A 138 11.30 -5.46 8.70
C ALA A 138 10.99 -4.10 8.06
N PRO A 139 11.19 -2.98 8.77
CA PRO A 139 11.05 -1.66 8.16
C PRO A 139 12.06 -1.51 7.01
N GLY A 140 11.58 -1.07 5.85
CA GLY A 140 12.38 -1.10 4.64
C GLY A 140 11.57 -0.79 3.39
N MET A 141 12.27 -0.67 2.27
CA MET A 141 11.66 -0.56 0.95
C MET A 141 11.92 -1.85 0.16
N TYR A 142 10.85 -2.47 -0.29
CA TYR A 142 10.83 -3.74 -1.00
C TYR A 142 10.19 -3.54 -2.36
N MET A 143 10.75 -4.18 -3.38
CA MET A 143 10.21 -4.13 -4.74
C MET A 143 9.60 -5.49 -5.08
N TYR A 144 8.41 -5.48 -5.71
CA TYR A 144 7.72 -6.69 -6.17
C TYR A 144 7.55 -6.75 -7.70
#